data_AF-A0A848D8Q9-F1
#
_entry.id   AF-A0A848D8Q9-F1
#
_cell.length_a   1.000
_cell.length_b   1.000
_cell.length_c   1.000
_cell.angle_alpha   90.00
_cell.angle_beta   90.00
_cell.angle_gamma   90.00
#
_symmetry.space_group_name_H-M   'P 1'
#
loop_
_entity.id
_entity.type
_entity.pdbx_description
1 polymer ?
#
loop_
_entity_poly.entity_id
_entity_poly.type
_entity_poly.pdbx_seq_one_letter_code
_entity_poly.pdbx_strand_id
1 'polypeptide(L)'
;MKLSKCRFIIRPQGELILPPYKGSTFRGGFGHVLKRAVCVDKEGECAKCVLRHECIYSYVFETSVSQEAGEGGRLKGDYVPHPFVIEPPLDERQRYGIDDKLDFHLILVGRAVDYIPYFIFVFEELGRVGIGKGKGKYSLEKVISLNKDGKTLIYDGDSHHRDNPRVIDSAELTREAAQSNYHQVTLRFLTPTRIKYAGKLTRDINFEILVRNLLRRLSWLAEVHCGEKWELDWEKLIKRAKENVKTVHSDLKWHDWERYSQRQETRMKMGGFIGEITFEGDLAEFVPYLILGEYLHVGKGTVYGLGKYELKGE
;
A
#
# COMPACT_ATOMS: atom_id res chain seq x y z
N MET A 1 12.52 -8.39 -4.20
CA MET A 1 11.79 -7.42 -3.36
C MET A 1 11.21 -8.15 -2.17
N LYS A 2 11.65 -7.81 -0.96
CA LYS A 2 11.16 -8.39 0.29
C LYS A 2 9.78 -7.83 0.65
N LEU A 3 8.79 -8.69 0.87
CA LEU A 3 7.42 -8.29 1.23
C LEU A 3 6.93 -9.01 2.49
N SER A 4 5.96 -8.43 3.20
CA SER A 4 5.16 -9.17 4.17
C SER A 4 3.75 -8.60 4.25
N LYS A 5 2.75 -9.47 4.47
CA LYS A 5 1.36 -9.08 4.67
C LYS A 5 0.89 -9.56 6.04
N CYS A 6 0.51 -8.62 6.89
CA CYS A 6 0.07 -8.90 8.26
C CYS A 6 -1.39 -8.49 8.44
N ARG A 7 -2.24 -9.39 8.94
CA ARG A 7 -3.61 -9.10 9.37
C ARG A 7 -3.63 -8.66 10.83
N PHE A 8 -4.09 -7.45 11.08
CA PHE A 8 -4.28 -6.89 12.41
C PHE A 8 -5.75 -7.06 12.81
N ILE A 9 -6.01 -7.75 13.92
CA ILE A 9 -7.35 -8.01 14.43
C ILE A 9 -7.55 -7.17 15.68
N ILE A 10 -8.53 -6.27 15.65
CA ILE A 10 -8.86 -5.37 16.76
C ILE A 10 -10.27 -5.60 17.27
N ARG A 11 -10.46 -5.38 18.58
CA ARG A 11 -11.76 -5.47 19.24
C ARG A 11 -12.13 -4.12 19.86
N PRO A 12 -13.28 -3.54 19.51
CA PRO A 12 -13.79 -2.33 20.16
C PRO A 12 -13.92 -2.52 21.68
N GLN A 13 -13.57 -1.50 22.45
CA GLN A 13 -13.82 -1.44 23.90
C GLN A 13 -15.08 -0.62 24.26
N GLY A 14 -15.82 -0.20 23.24
CA GLY A 14 -16.99 0.66 23.28
C GLY A 14 -17.44 0.94 21.86
N GLU A 15 -18.22 1.99 21.63
CA GLU A 15 -18.64 2.35 20.28
C GLU A 15 -17.45 2.89 19.45
N LEU A 16 -17.20 2.29 18.28
CA LEU A 16 -16.36 2.90 17.23
C LEU A 16 -17.25 3.45 16.13
N ILE A 17 -17.05 4.73 15.81
CA ILE A 17 -17.69 5.40 14.67
C ILE A 17 -16.61 5.73 13.63
N LEU A 18 -16.56 4.95 12.56
CA LEU A 18 -15.58 5.06 11.49
C LEU A 18 -16.25 5.58 10.20
N PRO A 19 -15.51 6.28 9.32
CA PRO A 19 -16.02 6.61 7.99
C PRO A 19 -16.25 5.34 7.16
N PRO A 20 -17.05 5.40 6.07
CA PRO A 20 -17.25 4.27 5.17
C PRO A 20 -15.91 3.63 4.75
N TYR A 21 -14.96 4.47 4.32
CA TYR A 21 -13.60 4.04 3.97
C TYR A 21 -12.58 4.30 5.09
N LYS A 22 -12.15 3.23 5.75
CA LYS A 22 -11.39 3.28 7.02
C LYS A 22 -9.89 3.51 6.85
N GLY A 23 -9.34 3.32 5.64
CA GLY A 23 -7.89 3.40 5.40
C GLY A 23 -7.30 4.77 5.72
N SER A 24 -8.11 5.83 5.57
CA SER A 24 -7.74 7.19 5.95
C SER A 24 -7.55 7.37 7.46
N THR A 25 -8.43 6.77 8.25
CA THR A 25 -8.40 6.77 9.72
C THR A 25 -7.19 6.01 10.23
N PHE A 26 -6.97 4.78 9.76
CA PHE A 26 -5.82 3.97 10.17
C PHE A 26 -4.49 4.63 9.79
N ARG A 27 -4.32 5.07 8.53
CA ARG A 27 -3.08 5.76 8.11
C ARG A 27 -2.84 7.02 8.94
N GLY A 28 -3.88 7.85 9.13
CA GLY A 28 -3.77 9.08 9.90
C GLY A 28 -3.32 8.85 11.34
N GLY A 29 -4.01 7.92 12.02
CA GLY A 29 -3.67 7.49 13.37
C GLY A 29 -2.27 6.90 13.47
N PHE A 30 -1.92 6.00 12.55
CA PHE A 30 -0.60 5.37 12.47
C PHE A 30 0.52 6.41 12.41
N GLY A 31 0.43 7.36 11.47
CA GLY A 31 1.44 8.42 11.34
C GLY A 31 1.53 9.32 12.58
N HIS A 32 0.40 9.72 13.15
CA HIS A 32 0.39 10.59 14.33
C HIS A 32 0.99 9.88 15.56
N VAL A 33 0.58 8.65 15.84
CA VAL A 33 1.04 7.89 16.99
C VAL A 33 2.51 7.50 16.83
N LEU A 34 2.95 7.08 15.64
CA LEU A 34 4.37 6.81 15.38
C LEU A 34 5.22 8.06 15.61
N LYS A 35 4.83 9.23 15.06
CA LYS A 35 5.57 10.48 15.30
C LYS A 35 5.67 10.77 16.80
N ARG A 36 4.55 10.69 17.53
CA ARG A 36 4.54 10.93 18.98
C ARG A 36 5.43 9.96 19.74
N ALA A 37 5.53 8.70 19.31
CA ALA A 37 6.29 7.66 19.99
C ALA A 37 7.81 7.81 19.81
N VAL A 38 8.28 8.26 18.64
CA VAL A 38 9.71 8.20 18.28
C VAL A 38 10.36 9.57 18.06
N CYS A 39 9.58 10.64 17.86
CA CYS A 39 10.11 11.94 17.48
C CYS A 39 10.59 12.72 18.70
N VAL A 40 11.88 13.06 18.71
CA VAL A 40 12.52 13.86 19.77
C VAL A 40 12.10 15.32 19.76
N ASP A 41 11.81 15.86 18.57
CA ASP A 41 11.30 17.21 18.36
C ASP A 41 9.96 17.15 17.61
N LYS A 42 8.86 17.31 18.33
CA LYS A 42 7.50 17.11 17.78
C LYS A 42 7.06 18.25 16.86
N GLU A 43 7.61 19.44 17.06
CA GLU A 43 7.26 20.67 16.34
C GLU A 43 8.23 20.95 15.19
N GLY A 44 9.42 20.33 15.22
CA GLY A 44 10.41 20.42 14.17
C GLY A 44 9.99 19.85 12.81
N GLU A 45 10.62 20.36 11.77
CA GLU A 45 10.54 19.86 10.41
C GLU A 45 11.48 18.68 10.21
N CYS A 46 10.95 17.51 9.81
CA CYS A 46 11.77 16.31 9.60
C CYS A 46 12.90 16.53 8.58
N ALA A 47 12.72 17.42 7.60
CA ALA A 47 13.73 17.75 6.59
C ALA A 47 15.01 18.38 7.19
N LYS A 48 14.89 19.08 8.33
CA LYS A 48 15.99 19.78 9.03
C LYS A 48 16.50 19.01 10.25
N CYS A 49 15.92 17.85 10.56
CA CYS A 49 16.25 17.10 11.76
C CYS A 49 17.61 16.39 11.64
N VAL A 50 18.45 16.49 12.67
CA VAL A 50 19.78 15.82 12.70
C VAL A 50 19.68 14.29 12.71
N LEU A 51 18.59 13.73 13.23
CA LEU A 51 18.34 12.27 13.28
C LEU A 51 17.63 11.75 12.02
N ARG A 52 17.44 12.58 11.01
CA ARG A 52 16.59 12.29 9.84
C ARG A 52 16.91 10.97 9.13
N HIS A 53 18.18 10.54 9.11
CA HIS A 53 18.63 9.33 8.41
C HIS A 53 18.39 8.05 9.22
N GLU A 54 18.43 8.13 10.55
CA GLU A 54 18.22 6.98 11.46
C GLU A 54 16.79 6.93 12.03
N CYS A 55 16.00 7.98 11.81
CA CYS A 55 14.65 8.07 12.36
C CYS A 55 13.65 7.21 11.57
N ILE A 56 13.08 6.21 12.23
CA ILE A 56 12.01 5.36 11.67
C ILE A 56 10.82 6.17 11.12
N TYR A 57 10.40 7.26 11.79
CA TYR A 57 9.30 8.10 11.29
C TYR A 57 9.67 8.75 9.95
N SER A 58 10.89 9.31 9.86
CA SER A 58 11.43 9.87 8.63
C SER A 58 11.48 8.82 7.51
N TYR A 59 12.01 7.63 7.81
CA TYR A 59 12.07 6.51 6.88
C TYR A 59 10.68 6.10 6.36
N VAL A 60 9.68 5.95 7.24
CA VAL A 60 8.36 5.41 6.86
C VAL A 60 7.45 6.47 6.21
N PHE A 61 7.51 7.73 6.65
CA PHE A 61 6.53 8.77 6.28
C PHE A 61 7.09 9.96 5.49
N GLU A 62 8.39 10.22 5.55
CA GLU A 62 9.02 11.39 4.92
C GLU A 62 10.13 10.99 3.93
N THR A 63 10.15 9.72 3.49
CA THR A 63 11.15 9.20 2.53
C THR A 63 11.22 10.13 1.32
N SER A 64 12.39 10.70 1.09
CA SER A 64 12.67 11.58 -0.05
C SER A 64 13.78 11.00 -0.92
N VAL A 65 13.79 11.38 -2.20
CA VAL A 65 14.78 10.90 -3.19
C VAL A 65 16.22 11.15 -2.71
N SER A 66 16.47 12.28 -2.06
CA SER A 66 17.82 12.67 -1.61
C SER A 66 18.33 11.90 -0.40
N GLN A 67 17.48 11.13 0.29
CA GLN A 67 17.91 10.35 1.47
C GLN A 67 18.46 8.97 1.12
N GLU A 68 18.04 8.37 -0.01
CA GLU A 68 18.27 6.93 -0.25
C GLU A 68 18.73 6.62 -1.69
N ALA A 69 18.42 7.48 -2.68
CA ALA A 69 19.04 7.39 -3.99
C ALA A 69 20.27 8.30 -3.99
N GLY A 70 21.47 7.70 -3.91
CA GLY A 70 22.72 8.44 -4.06
C GLY A 70 22.76 9.26 -5.36
N GLU A 71 23.71 10.20 -5.46
CA GLU A 71 24.00 10.98 -6.66
C GLU A 71 24.22 10.04 -7.87
N GLY A 72 23.17 9.74 -8.64
CA GLY A 72 23.18 8.69 -9.67
C GLY A 72 21.86 7.93 -9.85
N GLY A 73 20.87 8.12 -8.98
CA GLY A 73 19.52 7.56 -9.15
C GLY A 73 18.88 8.00 -10.48
N ARG A 74 18.57 7.03 -11.36
CA ARG A 74 17.96 7.30 -12.67
C ARG A 74 16.50 7.76 -12.56
N LEU A 75 15.85 7.47 -11.45
CA LEU A 75 14.45 7.81 -11.24
C LEU A 75 14.31 9.29 -10.86
N LYS A 76 13.77 10.09 -11.77
CA LYS A 76 13.41 11.50 -11.52
C LYS A 76 11.98 11.62 -11.01
N GLY A 77 11.78 12.39 -9.93
CA GLY A 77 10.45 12.81 -9.47
C GLY A 77 10.39 13.18 -7.99
N ASP A 78 9.38 13.96 -7.61
CA ASP A 78 9.27 14.55 -6.27
C ASP A 78 8.64 13.61 -5.22
N TYR A 79 8.30 12.38 -5.59
CA TYR A 79 7.55 11.46 -4.73
C TYR A 79 8.12 10.05 -4.75
N VAL A 80 8.65 9.65 -3.59
CA VAL A 80 9.04 8.26 -3.29
C VAL A 80 7.85 7.56 -2.61
N PRO A 81 7.42 6.39 -3.09
CA PRO A 81 6.38 5.62 -2.43
C PRO A 81 6.83 5.15 -1.05
N HIS A 82 5.95 5.32 -0.05
CA HIS A 82 6.17 4.78 1.29
C HIS A 82 6.21 3.24 1.27
N PRO A 83 6.96 2.60 2.18
CA PRO A 83 7.20 1.14 2.18
C PRO A 83 6.05 0.34 2.80
N PHE A 84 4.82 0.85 2.75
CA PHE A 84 3.66 0.16 3.29
C PHE A 84 2.37 0.45 2.54
N VAL A 85 1.40 -0.45 2.70
CA VAL A 85 0.00 -0.31 2.27
C VAL A 85 -0.89 -0.74 3.42
N ILE A 86 -1.94 0.04 3.72
CA ILE A 86 -2.99 -0.35 4.66
C ILE A 86 -4.20 -0.78 3.83
N GLU A 87 -4.61 -2.04 3.92
CA GLU A 87 -5.87 -2.51 3.33
C GLU A 87 -6.97 -2.52 4.41
N PRO A 88 -7.84 -1.50 4.46
CA PRO A 88 -9.00 -1.55 5.34
C PRO A 88 -9.99 -2.65 4.88
N PRO A 89 -10.96 -3.02 5.72
CA PRO A 89 -12.13 -3.76 5.24
C PRO A 89 -12.77 -3.03 4.06
N LEU A 90 -13.23 -3.80 3.08
CA LEU A 90 -13.89 -3.27 1.89
C LEU A 90 -15.37 -2.92 2.12
N ASP A 91 -15.93 -3.30 3.27
CA ASP A 91 -17.29 -2.90 3.66
C ASP A 91 -17.37 -1.42 4.02
N GLU A 92 -18.59 -0.87 3.94
CA GLU A 92 -18.91 0.51 4.31
C GLU A 92 -19.45 0.63 5.74
N ARG A 93 -19.33 -0.41 6.58
CA ARG A 93 -19.86 -0.39 7.94
C ARG A 93 -19.18 0.72 8.75
N GLN A 94 -19.98 1.52 9.45
CA GLN A 94 -19.50 2.70 10.17
C GLN A 94 -19.55 2.56 11.69
N ARG A 95 -20.42 1.69 12.23
CA ARG A 95 -20.59 1.51 13.67
C ARG A 95 -20.21 0.10 14.10
N TYR A 96 -19.38 0.02 15.13
CA TYR A 96 -18.95 -1.22 15.77
C TYR A 96 -19.14 -1.09 17.28
N GLY A 97 -19.72 -2.13 17.89
CA GLY A 97 -19.84 -2.31 19.33
C GLY A 97 -18.83 -3.32 19.87
N ILE A 98 -18.90 -3.60 21.18
CA ILE A 98 -17.94 -4.45 21.90
C ILE A 98 -17.89 -5.91 21.40
N ASP A 99 -19.01 -6.39 20.85
CA ASP A 99 -19.12 -7.76 20.33
C ASP A 99 -18.59 -7.90 18.90
N ASP A 100 -18.30 -6.78 18.24
CA ASP A 100 -17.78 -6.79 16.88
C ASP A 100 -16.28 -7.08 16.84
N LYS A 101 -15.85 -7.57 15.68
CA LYS A 101 -14.44 -7.62 15.31
C LYS A 101 -14.22 -6.76 14.08
N LEU A 102 -13.08 -6.09 14.06
CA LEU A 102 -12.61 -5.31 12.93
C LEU A 102 -11.19 -5.75 12.63
N ASP A 103 -10.89 -6.05 11.37
CA ASP A 103 -9.54 -6.36 10.94
C ASP A 103 -9.14 -5.57 9.71
N PHE A 104 -7.84 -5.35 9.57
CA PHE A 104 -7.25 -4.71 8.39
C PHE A 104 -5.90 -5.36 8.12
N HIS A 105 -5.36 -5.13 6.93
CA HIS A 105 -4.03 -5.63 6.58
C HIS A 105 -3.02 -4.49 6.50
N LEU A 106 -1.81 -4.77 6.95
CA LEU A 106 -0.63 -3.96 6.73
C LEU A 106 0.32 -4.77 5.84
N ILE A 107 0.59 -4.27 4.64
CA ILE A 107 1.63 -4.82 3.77
C ILE A 107 2.87 -3.97 3.94
N LEU A 108 4.01 -4.61 4.14
CA LEU A 108 5.31 -4.00 4.38
C LEU A 108 6.30 -4.39 3.27
N VAL A 109 7.17 -3.45 2.91
CA VAL A 109 8.12 -3.61 1.81
C VAL A 109 9.54 -3.34 2.30
N GLY A 110 10.48 -4.23 1.95
CA GLY A 110 11.89 -4.03 2.21
C GLY A 110 12.21 -3.92 3.70
N ARG A 111 13.02 -2.92 4.06
CA ARG A 111 13.42 -2.63 5.46
C ARG A 111 12.22 -2.39 6.39
N ALA A 112 11.05 -1.98 5.88
CA ALA A 112 9.87 -1.81 6.72
C ALA A 112 9.40 -3.11 7.39
N VAL A 113 9.69 -4.27 6.80
CA VAL A 113 9.36 -5.57 7.41
C VAL A 113 10.08 -5.74 8.76
N ASP A 114 11.31 -5.26 8.87
CA ASP A 114 12.14 -5.38 10.09
C ASP A 114 11.66 -4.45 11.22
N TYR A 115 10.81 -3.48 10.89
CA TYR A 115 10.20 -2.54 11.84
C TYR A 115 8.82 -2.99 12.34
N ILE A 116 8.37 -4.21 12.05
CA ILE A 116 7.08 -4.72 12.50
C ILE A 116 6.82 -4.57 14.02
N PRO A 117 7.80 -4.70 14.96
CA PRO A 117 7.50 -4.52 16.37
C PRO A 117 7.08 -3.08 16.70
N TYR A 118 7.62 -2.09 15.99
CA TYR A 118 7.20 -0.70 16.12
C TYR A 118 5.78 -0.50 15.63
N PHE A 119 5.39 -1.15 14.53
CA PHE A 119 4.04 -1.02 14.00
C PHE A 119 3.00 -1.68 14.90
N ILE A 120 3.29 -2.87 15.43
CA ILE A 120 2.45 -3.53 16.44
C ILE A 120 2.23 -2.57 17.62
N PHE A 121 3.32 -2.07 18.23
CA PHE A 121 3.25 -1.13 19.34
C PHE A 121 2.42 0.12 18.99
N VAL A 122 2.63 0.71 17.82
CA VAL A 122 1.88 1.91 17.41
C VAL A 122 0.39 1.62 17.22
N PHE A 123 0.01 0.46 16.68
CA PHE A 123 -1.39 0.09 16.54
C PHE A 123 -2.05 -0.28 17.88
N GLU A 124 -1.30 -0.78 18.86
CA GLU A 124 -1.77 -0.90 20.24
C GLU A 124 -2.02 0.49 20.87
N GLU A 125 -1.05 1.40 20.78
CA GLU A 125 -1.16 2.75 21.32
C GLU A 125 -2.27 3.56 20.64
N LEU A 126 -2.47 3.36 19.33
CA LEU A 126 -3.57 3.95 18.58
C LEU A 126 -4.93 3.51 19.13
N GLY A 127 -5.06 2.26 19.57
CA GLY A 127 -6.27 1.75 20.22
C GLY A 127 -6.55 2.43 21.56
N ARG A 128 -5.50 2.76 22.33
CA ARG A 128 -5.60 3.46 23.61
C ARG A 128 -5.94 4.95 23.45
N VAL A 129 -5.31 5.62 22.47
CA VAL A 129 -5.56 7.03 22.13
C VAL A 129 -6.95 7.21 21.49
N GLY A 130 -7.40 6.21 20.75
CA GLY A 130 -8.70 6.15 20.10
C GLY A 130 -8.69 6.62 18.64
N ILE A 131 -9.65 6.10 17.87
CA ILE A 131 -9.80 6.33 16.43
C ILE A 131 -11.20 6.81 16.05
N GLY A 132 -11.31 7.37 14.84
CA GLY A 132 -12.60 7.77 14.28
C GLY A 132 -13.26 8.93 14.99
N LYS A 133 -14.56 9.11 14.73
CA LYS A 133 -15.37 10.13 15.39
C LYS A 133 -15.59 9.74 16.84
N GLY A 134 -15.34 10.67 17.77
CA GLY A 134 -15.45 10.42 19.21
C GLY A 134 -14.23 9.70 19.81
N LYS A 135 -13.17 9.44 19.04
CA LYS A 135 -11.95 8.73 19.50
C LYS A 135 -12.27 7.42 20.23
N GLY A 136 -13.10 6.59 19.60
CA GLY A 136 -13.45 5.28 20.14
C GLY A 136 -12.20 4.41 20.33
N LYS A 137 -12.15 3.66 21.43
CA LYS A 137 -11.01 2.84 21.83
C LYS A 137 -11.17 1.39 21.41
N TYR A 138 -10.05 0.72 21.18
CA TYR A 138 -10.00 -0.71 20.87
C TYR A 138 -8.77 -1.36 21.51
N SER A 139 -8.81 -2.69 21.66
CA SER A 139 -7.62 -3.51 21.93
C SER A 139 -7.15 -4.20 20.64
N LEU A 140 -5.83 -4.30 20.46
CA LEU A 140 -5.24 -5.15 19.42
C LEU A 140 -5.19 -6.58 19.96
N GLU A 141 -6.00 -7.47 19.40
CA GLU A 141 -6.08 -8.86 19.87
C GLU A 141 -4.91 -9.68 19.31
N LYS A 142 -4.75 -9.66 17.99
CA LYS A 142 -3.80 -10.53 17.28
C LYS A 142 -3.23 -9.85 16.06
N VAL A 143 -1.99 -10.21 15.74
CA VAL A 143 -1.41 -9.96 14.41
C VAL A 143 -0.97 -11.28 13.82
N ILE A 144 -1.38 -11.52 12.57
CA ILE A 144 -1.14 -12.77 11.85
C ILE A 144 -0.41 -12.46 10.54
N SER A 145 0.78 -13.03 10.34
CA SER A 145 1.46 -13.03 9.05
C SER A 145 0.75 -13.96 8.07
N LEU A 146 0.48 -13.47 6.87
CA LEU A 146 -0.19 -14.20 5.79
C LEU A 146 0.78 -14.46 4.65
N ASN A 147 0.98 -15.73 4.32
CA ASN A 147 1.79 -16.20 3.21
C ASN A 147 0.99 -17.22 2.37
N LYS A 148 1.54 -17.63 1.21
CA LYS A 148 0.97 -18.72 0.41
C LYS A 148 0.87 -20.02 1.20
N ASP A 149 1.90 -20.33 2.00
CA ASP A 149 1.99 -21.60 2.76
C ASP A 149 1.19 -21.62 4.07
N GLY A 150 0.46 -20.53 4.38
CA GLY A 150 -0.42 -20.47 5.53
C GLY A 150 -0.28 -19.22 6.40
N LYS A 151 -0.61 -19.38 7.68
CA LYS A 151 -0.76 -18.29 8.64
C LYS A 151 0.17 -18.49 9.82
N THR A 152 0.85 -17.45 10.26
CA THR A 152 1.71 -17.47 11.46
C THR A 152 1.25 -16.37 12.42
N LEU A 153 0.98 -16.73 13.67
CA LEU A 153 0.69 -15.77 14.73
C LEU A 153 1.99 -15.03 15.07
N ILE A 154 2.02 -13.72 14.94
CA ILE A 154 3.21 -12.90 15.24
C ILE A 154 3.02 -11.98 16.44
N TYR A 155 1.77 -11.79 16.86
CA TYR A 155 1.42 -11.06 18.06
C TYR A 155 0.13 -11.61 18.65
N ASP A 156 0.11 -11.75 19.97
CA ASP A 156 -1.08 -12.07 20.75
C ASP A 156 -1.12 -11.16 21.99
N GLY A 157 -2.21 -10.40 22.11
CA GLY A 157 -2.36 -9.37 23.13
C GLY A 157 -2.54 -9.90 24.55
N ASP A 158 -2.94 -11.16 24.72
CA ASP A 158 -3.18 -11.78 26.03
C ASP A 158 -1.90 -12.44 26.56
N SER A 159 -1.16 -13.13 25.68
CA SER A 159 0.07 -13.85 26.04
C SER A 159 1.36 -13.03 25.85
N HIS A 160 1.27 -11.86 25.23
CA HIS A 160 2.40 -11.04 24.78
C HIS A 160 3.39 -11.80 23.89
N HIS A 161 2.95 -12.87 23.23
CA HIS A 161 3.75 -13.58 22.24
C HIS A 161 4.17 -12.63 21.12
N ARG A 162 5.43 -12.73 20.68
CA ARG A 162 5.99 -11.94 19.59
C ARG A 162 6.88 -12.83 18.73
N ASP A 163 6.65 -12.82 17.43
CA ASP A 163 7.46 -13.53 16.44
C ASP A 163 7.69 -12.63 15.22
N ASN A 164 8.62 -13.02 14.36
CA ASN A 164 8.88 -12.34 13.11
C ASN A 164 7.85 -12.73 12.05
N PRO A 165 7.42 -11.79 11.20
CA PRO A 165 6.57 -12.07 10.07
C PRO A 165 7.32 -12.94 9.08
N ARG A 166 6.57 -13.82 8.43
CA ARG A 166 7.12 -14.52 7.30
C ARG A 166 7.27 -13.55 6.13
N VAL A 167 8.40 -13.68 5.46
CA VAL A 167 8.74 -12.91 4.27
C VAL A 167 8.14 -13.61 3.06
N ILE A 168 7.58 -12.82 2.16
CA ILE A 168 7.23 -13.20 0.80
C ILE A 168 8.35 -12.66 -0.08
N ASP A 169 9.10 -13.55 -0.73
CA ASP A 169 10.10 -13.15 -1.73
C ASP A 169 9.41 -12.91 -3.07
N SER A 170 9.49 -11.67 -3.57
CA SER A 170 8.94 -11.37 -4.90
C SER A 170 9.53 -12.25 -5.99
N ALA A 171 10.78 -12.71 -5.87
CA ALA A 171 11.41 -13.54 -6.89
C ALA A 171 10.63 -14.86 -7.09
N GLU A 172 10.11 -15.44 -6.01
CA GLU A 172 9.26 -16.63 -6.05
C GLU A 172 7.93 -16.33 -6.75
N LEU A 173 7.26 -15.23 -6.36
CA LEU A 173 6.03 -14.78 -7.02
C LEU A 173 6.25 -14.59 -8.53
N THR A 174 7.36 -13.97 -8.92
CA THR A 174 7.67 -13.70 -10.33
C THR A 174 8.08 -14.94 -11.11
N ARG A 175 8.69 -15.96 -10.48
CA ARG A 175 9.04 -17.22 -11.15
C ARG A 175 7.80 -18.02 -11.52
N GLU A 176 6.85 -18.12 -10.60
CA GLU A 176 5.55 -18.74 -10.89
C GLU A 176 4.79 -17.96 -11.98
N ALA A 177 4.83 -16.63 -11.91
CA ALA A 177 4.23 -15.75 -12.91
C ALA A 177 4.83 -15.96 -14.31
N ALA A 178 6.14 -16.14 -14.40
CA ALA A 178 6.85 -16.34 -15.66
C ALA A 178 6.51 -17.67 -16.35
N GLN A 179 5.94 -18.63 -15.62
CA GLN A 179 5.41 -19.88 -16.17
C GLN A 179 3.98 -19.73 -16.70
N SER A 180 3.33 -18.59 -16.46
CA SER A 180 1.98 -18.33 -16.93
C SER A 180 2.02 -17.90 -18.40
N ASN A 181 1.25 -18.60 -19.25
CA ASN A 181 1.10 -18.25 -20.68
C ASN A 181 -0.25 -17.59 -20.92
N TYR A 182 -0.57 -16.56 -20.13
CA TYR A 182 -1.84 -15.85 -20.26
C TYR A 182 -1.89 -15.09 -21.58
N HIS A 183 -2.91 -15.38 -22.38
CA HIS A 183 -3.23 -14.63 -23.59
C HIS A 183 -4.15 -13.44 -23.27
N GLN A 184 -4.85 -13.52 -22.14
CA GLN A 184 -5.73 -12.48 -21.64
C GLN A 184 -5.57 -12.30 -20.13
N VAL A 185 -5.56 -11.04 -19.67
CA VAL A 185 -5.58 -10.72 -18.23
C VAL A 185 -6.69 -9.73 -17.93
N THR A 186 -7.50 -10.06 -16.93
CA THR A 186 -8.52 -9.17 -16.38
C THR A 186 -8.06 -8.66 -15.03
N LEU A 187 -8.13 -7.34 -14.85
CA LEU A 187 -7.86 -6.67 -13.58
C LEU A 187 -9.16 -6.13 -13.01
N ARG A 188 -9.50 -6.57 -11.80
CA ARG A 188 -10.69 -6.14 -11.08
C ARG A 188 -10.31 -5.17 -9.96
N PHE A 189 -10.50 -3.87 -10.20
CA PHE A 189 -10.20 -2.82 -9.23
C PHE A 189 -11.25 -2.75 -8.13
N LEU A 190 -10.86 -3.23 -6.94
CA LEU A 190 -11.71 -3.31 -5.75
C LEU A 190 -11.79 -2.00 -4.96
N THR A 191 -10.84 -1.08 -5.19
CA THR A 191 -10.80 0.22 -4.52
C THR A 191 -10.54 1.32 -5.53
N PRO A 192 -10.96 2.57 -5.26
CA PRO A 192 -10.78 3.67 -6.20
C PRO A 192 -9.32 3.81 -6.65
N THR A 193 -9.08 3.64 -7.94
CA THR A 193 -7.75 3.63 -8.53
C THR A 193 -7.48 4.96 -9.22
N ARG A 194 -6.33 5.56 -8.88
CA ARG A 194 -6.02 6.96 -9.22
C ARG A 194 -4.72 7.03 -10.01
N ILE A 195 -4.81 6.87 -11.31
CA ILE A 195 -3.66 6.88 -12.21
C ILE A 195 -3.49 8.25 -12.86
N LYS A 196 -2.22 8.68 -12.98
CA LYS A 196 -1.87 9.90 -13.71
C LYS A 196 -1.29 9.58 -15.08
N TYR A 197 -1.68 10.37 -16.06
CA TYR A 197 -1.08 10.42 -17.39
C TYR A 197 -0.96 11.89 -17.82
N ALA A 198 0.18 12.28 -18.39
CA ALA A 198 0.50 13.67 -18.73
C ALA A 198 0.19 14.68 -17.58
N GLY A 199 0.49 14.31 -16.34
CA GLY A 199 0.32 15.16 -15.15
C GLY A 199 -1.10 15.20 -14.55
N LYS A 200 -2.13 14.71 -15.27
CA LYS A 200 -3.54 14.74 -14.85
C LYS A 200 -4.03 13.34 -14.46
N LEU A 201 -5.05 13.27 -13.60
CA LEU A 201 -5.75 12.00 -13.37
C LEU A 201 -6.52 11.64 -14.64
N THR A 202 -6.40 10.39 -15.09
CA THR A 202 -7.09 9.90 -16.29
C THR A 202 -8.17 8.88 -15.93
N ARG A 203 -9.26 8.91 -16.68
CA ARG A 203 -10.34 7.92 -16.66
C ARG A 203 -10.13 6.88 -17.76
N ASP A 204 -9.62 7.34 -18.90
CA ASP A 204 -9.28 6.49 -20.03
C ASP A 204 -7.92 5.85 -19.75
N ILE A 205 -7.94 4.58 -19.36
CA ILE A 205 -6.73 3.79 -19.16
C ILE A 205 -6.59 2.80 -20.32
N ASN A 206 -5.37 2.63 -20.76
CA ASN A 206 -4.94 1.51 -21.59
C ASN A 206 -3.80 0.77 -20.88
N PHE A 207 -3.34 -0.32 -21.48
CA PHE A 207 -2.30 -1.14 -20.88
C PHE A 207 -1.00 -0.36 -20.65
N GLU A 208 -0.54 0.41 -21.63
CA GLU A 208 0.65 1.28 -21.55
C GLU A 208 0.61 2.18 -20.31
N ILE A 209 -0.50 2.91 -20.11
CA ILE A 209 -0.67 3.86 -19.00
C ILE A 209 -0.64 3.14 -17.66
N LEU A 210 -1.28 1.98 -17.56
CA LEU A 210 -1.31 1.16 -16.36
C LEU A 210 0.09 0.67 -16.00
N VAL A 211 0.76 -0.04 -16.92
CA VAL A 211 2.07 -0.64 -16.63
C VAL A 211 3.14 0.43 -16.39
N ARG A 212 3.07 1.58 -17.08
CA ARG A 212 3.95 2.72 -16.81
C ARG A 212 3.84 3.20 -15.36
N ASN A 213 2.63 3.31 -14.82
CA ASN A 213 2.42 3.75 -13.44
C ASN A 213 2.81 2.67 -12.43
N LEU A 214 2.49 1.41 -12.73
CA LEU A 214 2.82 0.26 -11.89
C LEU A 214 4.33 0.06 -11.78
N LEU A 215 5.00 -0.10 -12.92
CA LEU A 215 6.45 -0.28 -12.97
C LEU A 215 7.16 0.86 -12.25
N ARG A 216 6.77 2.13 -12.52
CA ARG A 216 7.38 3.29 -11.85
C ARG A 216 7.31 3.15 -10.33
N ARG A 217 6.16 2.75 -9.78
CA ARG A 217 6.00 2.52 -8.35
C ARG A 217 6.86 1.36 -7.85
N LEU A 218 6.84 0.22 -8.54
CA LEU A 218 7.57 -0.98 -8.14
C LEU A 218 9.08 -0.75 -8.14
N SER A 219 9.62 -0.09 -9.17
CA SER A 219 11.06 0.21 -9.24
C SER A 219 11.52 1.17 -8.16
N TRP A 220 10.70 2.18 -7.82
CA TRP A 220 10.98 3.01 -6.65
C TRP A 220 10.98 2.22 -5.35
N LEU A 221 10.01 1.31 -5.16
CA LEU A 221 9.95 0.48 -3.97
C LEU A 221 11.16 -0.46 -3.86
N ALA A 222 11.56 -1.08 -4.98
CA ALA A 222 12.72 -1.97 -5.07
C ALA A 222 14.02 -1.23 -4.74
N GLU A 223 14.27 -0.10 -5.40
CA GLU A 223 15.53 0.64 -5.29
C GLU A 223 15.72 1.21 -3.88
N VAL A 224 14.69 1.88 -3.36
CA VAL A 224 14.76 2.64 -2.10
C VAL A 224 14.67 1.70 -0.89
N HIS A 225 13.72 0.76 -0.88
CA HIS A 225 13.42 0.00 0.33
C HIS A 225 14.07 -1.39 0.37
N CYS A 226 14.43 -1.94 -0.80
CA CYS A 226 15.04 -3.27 -0.91
C CYS A 226 16.51 -3.23 -1.34
N GLY A 227 17.05 -2.08 -1.75
CA GLY A 227 18.40 -2.01 -2.32
C GLY A 227 18.52 -2.76 -3.66
N GLU A 228 17.39 -2.99 -4.34
CA GLU A 228 17.31 -3.74 -5.60
C GLU A 228 17.16 -2.77 -6.77
N LYS A 229 18.17 -2.71 -7.65
CA LYS A 229 18.10 -1.90 -8.86
C LYS A 229 17.60 -2.73 -10.03
N TRP A 230 16.43 -2.38 -10.56
CA TRP A 230 15.88 -3.04 -11.75
C TRP A 230 16.42 -2.40 -13.03
N GLU A 231 17.27 -3.12 -13.75
CA GLU A 231 17.83 -2.67 -15.03
C GLU A 231 16.89 -2.95 -16.21
N LEU A 232 15.73 -2.28 -16.21
CA LEU A 232 14.74 -2.40 -17.27
C LEU A 232 15.04 -1.44 -18.42
N ASP A 233 14.91 -1.92 -19.67
CA ASP A 233 14.81 -1.06 -20.85
C ASP A 233 13.38 -0.48 -20.91
N TRP A 234 13.16 0.56 -20.11
CA TRP A 234 11.86 1.21 -19.93
C TRP A 234 11.22 1.66 -21.23
N GLU A 235 12.01 2.22 -22.14
CA GLU A 235 11.49 2.75 -23.39
C GLU A 235 10.93 1.61 -24.25
N LYS A 236 11.71 0.53 -24.41
CA LYS A 236 11.24 -0.64 -25.17
C LYS A 236 10.11 -1.38 -24.48
N LEU A 237 10.15 -1.52 -23.16
CA LEU A 237 9.11 -2.22 -22.40
C LEU A 237 7.77 -1.52 -22.53
N ILE A 238 7.75 -0.19 -22.40
CA ILE A 238 6.52 0.59 -22.55
C ILE A 238 6.07 0.67 -24.02
N LYS A 239 7.00 0.70 -24.97
CA LYS A 239 6.68 0.60 -26.40
C LYS A 239 5.95 -0.71 -26.72
N ARG A 240 6.47 -1.86 -26.26
CA ARG A 240 5.81 -3.18 -26.42
C ARG A 240 4.45 -3.24 -25.75
N ALA A 241 4.31 -2.69 -24.54
CA ALA A 241 3.02 -2.59 -23.86
C ALA A 241 1.97 -1.83 -24.67
N LYS A 242 2.39 -0.81 -25.43
CA LYS A 242 1.51 -0.03 -26.30
C LYS A 242 1.18 -0.75 -27.61
N GLU A 243 2.16 -1.40 -28.22
CA GLU A 243 2.04 -2.00 -29.56
C GLU A 243 1.40 -3.39 -29.54
N ASN A 244 1.68 -4.18 -28.51
CA ASN A 244 1.36 -5.61 -28.50
C ASN A 244 0.22 -5.99 -27.55
N VAL A 245 -0.33 -5.05 -26.79
CA VAL A 245 -1.41 -5.32 -25.83
C VAL A 245 -2.54 -4.31 -26.00
N LYS A 246 -3.74 -4.83 -26.27
CA LYS A 246 -4.96 -4.02 -26.48
C LYS A 246 -5.96 -4.23 -25.34
N THR A 247 -6.76 -3.21 -25.08
CA THR A 247 -7.94 -3.35 -24.21
C THR A 247 -9.06 -4.02 -25.02
N VAL A 248 -9.55 -5.16 -24.56
CA VAL A 248 -10.66 -5.90 -25.21
C VAL A 248 -11.98 -5.75 -24.49
N HIS A 249 -11.94 -5.39 -23.20
CA HIS A 249 -13.12 -5.11 -22.40
C HIS A 249 -12.80 -4.07 -21.32
N SER A 250 -13.77 -3.22 -20.99
CA SER A 250 -13.67 -2.26 -19.88
C SER A 250 -15.07 -1.86 -19.42
N ASP A 251 -15.38 -2.08 -18.14
CA ASP A 251 -16.59 -1.57 -17.49
C ASP A 251 -16.27 -0.55 -16.39
N LEU A 252 -15.04 -0.01 -16.40
CA LEU A 252 -14.53 0.93 -15.43
C LEU A 252 -15.48 2.12 -15.23
N LYS A 253 -15.81 2.40 -13.96
CA LYS A 253 -16.65 3.51 -13.55
C LYS A 253 -15.91 4.40 -12.58
N TRP A 254 -16.14 5.69 -12.69
CA TRP A 254 -15.59 6.64 -11.74
C TRP A 254 -16.42 6.63 -10.45
N HIS A 255 -15.74 6.39 -9.33
CA HIS A 255 -16.31 6.46 -8.00
C HIS A 255 -15.71 7.66 -7.27
N ASP A 256 -16.51 8.71 -7.05
CA ASP A 256 -16.11 9.91 -6.32
C ASP A 256 -16.40 9.78 -4.83
N TRP A 257 -15.40 10.12 -4.01
CA TRP A 257 -15.56 10.27 -2.56
C TRP A 257 -14.57 11.29 -2.01
N GLU A 258 -14.84 11.80 -0.81
CA GLU A 258 -14.04 12.83 -0.14
C GLU A 258 -13.47 12.35 1.19
N ARG A 259 -12.33 12.94 1.58
CA ARG A 259 -11.71 12.71 2.89
C ARG A 259 -11.13 14.00 3.46
N TYR A 260 -11.27 14.22 4.76
CA TYR A 260 -10.57 15.28 5.47
C TYR A 260 -9.07 14.96 5.68
N SER A 261 -8.19 15.91 5.32
CA SER A 261 -6.74 15.84 5.51
C SER A 261 -6.34 16.69 6.71
N GLN A 262 -5.82 16.10 7.77
CA GLN A 262 -5.36 16.87 8.94
C GLN A 262 -4.08 17.68 8.63
N ARG A 263 -3.20 17.18 7.77
CA ARG A 263 -1.97 17.90 7.38
C ARG A 263 -2.25 19.18 6.59
N GLN A 264 -3.36 19.22 5.84
CA GLN A 264 -3.71 20.33 4.94
C GLN A 264 -5.01 21.02 5.37
N GLU A 265 -5.61 20.59 6.49
CA GLU A 265 -6.89 21.04 7.05
C GLU A 265 -8.04 21.19 6.04
N THR A 266 -8.06 20.37 4.99
CA THR A 266 -9.02 20.48 3.87
C THR A 266 -9.62 19.14 3.47
N ARG A 267 -10.80 19.18 2.82
CA ARG A 267 -11.40 18.00 2.18
C ARG A 267 -10.74 17.75 0.83
N MET A 268 -10.17 16.56 0.67
CA MET A 268 -9.54 16.10 -0.55
C MET A 268 -10.50 15.20 -1.32
N LYS A 269 -10.60 15.43 -2.64
CA LYS A 269 -11.23 14.49 -3.56
C LYS A 269 -10.33 13.26 -3.73
N MET A 270 -10.87 12.12 -3.32
CA MET A 270 -10.20 10.82 -3.37
C MET A 270 -10.80 9.90 -4.44
N GLY A 271 -11.63 10.47 -5.32
CA GLY A 271 -12.23 9.75 -6.44
C GLY A 271 -11.20 9.11 -7.37
N GLY A 272 -11.59 7.97 -7.93
CA GLY A 272 -10.82 7.12 -8.83
C GLY A 272 -11.74 6.13 -9.54
N PHE A 273 -11.21 5.36 -10.50
CA PHE A 273 -12.01 4.34 -11.16
C PHE A 273 -12.03 3.02 -10.38
N ILE A 274 -13.14 2.30 -10.47
CA ILE A 274 -13.35 0.93 -9.99
C ILE A 274 -14.00 0.11 -11.11
N GLY A 275 -13.99 -1.22 -10.98
CA GLY A 275 -14.53 -2.14 -11.99
C GLY A 275 -13.45 -2.97 -12.64
N GLU A 276 -13.75 -3.53 -13.79
CA GLU A 276 -12.94 -4.48 -14.52
C GLU A 276 -12.43 -3.90 -15.85
N ILE A 277 -11.21 -4.30 -16.19
CA ILE A 277 -10.61 -4.05 -17.49
C ILE A 277 -9.85 -5.30 -17.92
N THR A 278 -9.97 -5.64 -19.18
CA THR A 278 -9.35 -6.83 -19.75
C THR A 278 -8.44 -6.47 -20.90
N PHE A 279 -7.23 -7.02 -20.85
CA PHE A 279 -6.18 -6.84 -21.84
C PHE A 279 -5.87 -8.16 -22.53
N GLU A 280 -5.58 -8.10 -23.83
CA GLU A 280 -5.21 -9.25 -24.66
C GLU A 280 -3.94 -8.92 -25.44
N GLY A 281 -3.02 -9.89 -25.56
CA GLY A 281 -1.80 -9.77 -26.36
C GLY A 281 -0.57 -10.42 -25.70
N ASP A 282 0.61 -9.86 -25.98
CA ASP A 282 1.88 -10.35 -25.43
C ASP A 282 2.05 -9.95 -23.96
N LEU A 283 1.44 -10.72 -23.05
CA LEU A 283 1.33 -10.35 -21.63
C LEU A 283 2.44 -10.94 -20.75
N ALA A 284 3.11 -12.01 -21.19
CA ALA A 284 4.01 -12.82 -20.38
C ALA A 284 5.08 -12.00 -19.64
N GLU A 285 5.71 -11.03 -20.29
CA GLU A 285 6.73 -10.18 -19.67
C GLU A 285 6.18 -9.21 -18.61
N PHE A 286 4.87 -8.96 -18.61
CA PHE A 286 4.19 -8.03 -17.71
C PHE A 286 3.53 -8.71 -16.51
N VAL A 287 3.14 -9.99 -16.63
CA VAL A 287 2.47 -10.76 -15.55
C VAL A 287 3.21 -10.67 -14.22
N PRO A 288 4.55 -10.81 -14.13
CA PRO A 288 5.27 -10.69 -12.86
C PRO A 288 5.00 -9.37 -12.13
N TYR A 289 4.94 -8.26 -12.87
CA TYR A 289 4.67 -6.94 -12.29
C TYR A 289 3.21 -6.77 -11.91
N LEU A 290 2.29 -7.30 -12.72
CA LEU A 290 0.86 -7.26 -12.43
C LEU A 290 0.53 -8.05 -11.15
N ILE A 291 1.18 -9.18 -10.91
CA ILE A 291 1.03 -9.92 -9.64
C ILE A 291 1.59 -9.11 -8.47
N LEU A 292 2.75 -8.45 -8.62
CA LEU A 292 3.25 -7.58 -7.56
C LEU A 292 2.32 -6.39 -7.27
N GLY A 293 1.66 -5.85 -8.30
CA GLY A 293 0.69 -4.78 -8.16
C GLY A 293 -0.60 -5.21 -7.44
N GLU A 294 -0.99 -6.48 -7.47
CA GLU A 294 -2.10 -7.00 -6.64
C GLU A 294 -1.79 -6.89 -5.13
N TYR A 295 -0.53 -7.11 -4.74
CA TYR A 295 -0.08 -6.91 -3.35
C TYR A 295 0.18 -5.44 -3.01
N LEU A 296 0.78 -4.67 -3.93
CA LEU A 296 1.36 -3.35 -3.63
C LEU A 296 0.51 -2.17 -4.10
N HIS A 297 -0.58 -2.49 -4.80
CA HIS A 297 -1.52 -1.57 -5.42
C HIS A 297 -0.87 -0.68 -6.49
N VAL A 298 -1.71 -0.01 -7.29
CA VAL A 298 -1.27 0.90 -8.36
C VAL A 298 -1.81 2.32 -8.21
N GLY A 299 -1.04 3.30 -8.67
CA GLY A 299 -1.46 4.70 -8.72
C GLY A 299 -1.28 5.45 -7.39
N LYS A 300 -2.13 6.46 -7.16
CA LYS A 300 -2.02 7.37 -6.01
C LYS A 300 -2.86 6.93 -4.82
N GLY A 301 -2.30 7.15 -3.62
CA GLY A 301 -3.01 6.93 -2.37
C GLY A 301 -2.98 5.47 -1.89
N THR A 302 -2.05 4.66 -2.37
CA THR A 302 -1.89 3.26 -1.99
C THR A 302 -1.67 3.06 -0.50
N VAL A 303 -1.02 3.99 0.21
CA VAL A 303 -0.92 3.97 1.68
C VAL A 303 -2.26 4.00 2.42
N TYR A 304 -3.33 4.41 1.73
CA TYR A 304 -4.69 4.38 2.25
C TYR A 304 -5.45 3.12 1.87
N GLY A 305 -4.86 2.24 1.05
CA GLY A 305 -5.51 1.06 0.49
C GLY A 305 -6.13 1.27 -0.88
N LEU A 306 -5.91 2.42 -1.52
CA LEU A 306 -6.40 2.69 -2.88
C LEU A 306 -5.57 1.97 -3.93
N GLY A 307 -6.13 1.75 -5.12
CA GLY A 307 -5.42 1.11 -6.22
C GLY A 307 -5.33 -0.42 -6.11
N LYS A 308 -6.09 -1.02 -5.19
CA LYS A 308 -6.19 -2.49 -5.04
C LYS A 308 -6.93 -3.08 -6.23
N TYR A 309 -6.37 -4.14 -6.80
CA TYR A 309 -7.05 -4.97 -7.77
C TYR A 309 -6.76 -6.45 -7.52
N GLU A 310 -7.60 -7.32 -8.08
CA GLU A 310 -7.35 -8.75 -8.24
C GLU A 310 -6.99 -9.03 -9.70
N LEU A 311 -6.08 -9.98 -9.92
CA LEU A 311 -5.68 -10.42 -11.27
C LEU A 311 -6.30 -11.78 -11.60
N LYS A 312 -6.90 -11.89 -12.78
CA LYS A 312 -7.32 -13.15 -13.39
C LYS A 312 -6.65 -13.31 -14.74
N GLY A 313 -5.91 -14.40 -14.92
CA GLY A 313 -5.30 -14.75 -16.21
C GLY A 313 -6.05 -15.90 -16.88
N GLU A 314 -6.14 -15.83 -18.21
CA GLU A 314 -6.68 -16.85 -19.12
C GLU A 314 -5.70 -17.13 -20.24
#